data_AF-A0A760AG80-F1
#
_entry.id   AF-A0A760AG80-F1
#
_cell.length_a   1.000
_cell.length_b   1.000
_cell.length_c   1.000
_cell.angle_alpha   90.00
_cell.angle_beta   90.00
_cell.angle_gamma   90.00
#
_symmetry.space_group_name_H-M   'P 1'
#
loop_
_entity.id
_entity.type
_entity.pdbx_description
1 polymer ?
#
loop_
_entity_poly.entity_id
_entity_poly.type
_entity_poly.pdbx_seq_one_letter_code
_entity_poly.pdbx_strand_id
1 'polypeptide(L)' 'SFAFIAGVVPLVLATGAGAEMRHAMGIAVFAGMLGVTLFGLLLTPVFYVVVRRMALKRENRVDSHDQQA' A
#
# COMPACT_ATOMS: atom_id res chain seq x y z
N SER A 1 3.13 15.07 -2.22
CA SER A 1 4.05 14.75 -1.10
C SER A 1 4.24 15.89 -0.09
N PHE A 2 4.16 17.17 -0.46
CA PHE A 2 4.21 18.31 0.49
C PHE A 2 3.12 18.30 1.59
N ALA A 3 1.95 17.70 1.31
CA ALA A 3 0.87 17.54 2.28
C ALA A 3 1.20 16.55 3.43
N PHE A 4 2.12 15.60 3.21
CA PHE A 4 2.50 14.61 4.22
C PHE A 4 3.59 15.13 5.15
N ILE A 5 4.74 15.51 4.59
CA ILE A 5 5.30 16.87 4.72
C ILE A 5 4.87 17.68 5.97
N ALA A 6 3.87 18.53 5.71
CA ALA A 6 3.26 19.42 6.69
C ALA A 6 2.45 18.71 7.81
N GLY A 7 2.04 17.46 7.62
CA GLY A 7 1.24 16.71 8.60
C GLY A 7 2.04 16.11 9.76
N VAL A 8 3.33 15.81 9.59
CA VAL A 8 4.21 15.23 10.64
C VAL A 8 4.95 16.27 11.48
N VAL A 9 5.16 17.48 10.95
CA VAL A 9 5.84 18.58 11.65
C VAL A 9 5.16 18.97 12.99
N PRO A 10 3.82 19.07 13.10
CA PRO A 10 3.16 19.37 14.37
C PRO A 10 3.27 18.22 15.39
N LEU A 11 3.40 16.97 14.91
CA LEU A 11 3.41 15.78 15.75
C LEU A 11 4.77 15.54 16.43
N VAL A 12 5.86 15.93 15.77
CA VAL A 12 7.24 15.86 16.31
C VAL A 12 7.53 17.00 17.30
N LEU A 13 6.87 18.15 17.12
CA LEU A 13 7.08 19.35 17.96
C LEU A 13 6.14 19.43 19.18
N ALA A 14 5.14 18.55 19.30
CA ALA A 14 4.17 18.59 20.40
C ALA A 14 4.71 17.98 21.70
N THR A 15 5.25 18.80 22.59
CA THR A 15 5.65 18.40 23.96
C THR A 15 4.49 18.57 24.95
N GLY A 16 4.14 17.54 25.73
CA GLY A 16 3.08 17.58 26.77
C GLY A 16 2.65 16.19 27.27
N ALA A 17 1.70 16.12 28.21
CA ALA A 17 1.22 14.84 28.75
C ALA A 17 0.67 13.91 27.64
N GLY A 18 1.14 12.66 27.62
CA GLY A 18 0.86 11.69 26.54
C GLY A 18 1.77 11.80 25.31
N ALA A 19 2.86 12.58 25.38
CA ALA A 19 3.84 12.74 24.30
C ALA A 19 4.40 11.40 23.80
N GLU A 20 4.74 10.46 24.70
CA GLU A 20 5.19 9.11 24.34
C GLU A 20 4.22 8.40 23.40
N MET A 21 2.91 8.45 23.71
CA MET A 21 1.88 7.82 22.89
C MET A 21 1.72 8.51 21.53
N ARG A 22 1.84 9.84 21.47
CA ARG A 22 1.80 10.59 20.19
C ARG A 22 3.04 10.36 19.35
N HIS A 23 4.20 10.18 19.98
CA HIS A 23 5.46 9.89 19.31
C HIS A 23 5.43 8.50 18.67
N ALA A 24 4.98 7.48 19.42
CA ALA A 24 4.80 6.12 18.89
C ALA A 24 3.83 6.08 17.70
N MET A 25 2.67 6.74 17.84
CA MET A 25 1.69 6.84 16.75
C MET A 25 2.26 7.60 15.55
N GLY A 26 3.03 8.67 15.78
CA GLY A 26 3.68 9.45 14.75
C GLY A 26 4.73 8.68 13.96
N ILE A 27 5.59 7.93 14.66
CA ILE A 27 6.60 7.07 14.03
C ILE A 27 5.91 5.97 13.21
N ALA A 28 4.86 5.33 13.74
CA ALA A 28 4.13 4.28 13.05
C ALA A 28 3.52 4.78 11.73
N VAL A 29 2.84 5.94 11.76
CA VAL A 29 2.24 6.53 10.56
C VAL A 29 3.30 7.03 9.58
N PHE A 30 4.38 7.64 10.07
CA PHE A 30 5.50 8.09 9.25
C PHE A 30 6.17 6.94 8.50
N ALA A 31 6.54 5.89 9.22
CA ALA A 31 7.11 4.68 8.65
C ALA A 31 6.13 4.00 7.68
N GLY A 32 4.84 3.96 8.01
CA GLY A 32 3.79 3.41 7.14
C GLY A 32 3.65 4.17 5.83
N MET A 33 3.73 5.50 5.86
CA MET A 33 3.66 6.34 4.67
C MET A 33 4.92 6.27 3.80
N LEU A 34 6.11 6.19 4.41
CA LEU A 34 7.33 5.91 3.68
C LEU A 34 7.30 4.51 3.06
N GLY A 35 6.84 3.52 3.84
CA GLY A 35 6.67 2.14 3.41
C GLY A 35 5.69 2.00 2.25
N VAL A 36 4.50 2.60 2.32
CA VAL A 36 3.51 2.53 1.23
C VAL A 36 3.98 3.29 -0.02
N THR A 37 4.75 4.36 0.14
CA THR A 37 5.31 5.09 -1.01
C THR A 37 6.39 4.27 -1.70
N LEU A 38 7.32 3.68 -0.93
CA LEU A 38 8.42 2.89 -1.50
C LEU A 38 7.93 1.54 -2.02
N PHE A 39 7.23 0.79 -1.18
CA PHE A 39 6.74 -0.55 -1.52
C PHE A 39 5.45 -0.50 -2.30
N GLY A 40 4.47 0.34 -1.95
CA GLY A 40 3.17 0.34 -2.63
C GLY A 40 3.23 0.73 -4.10
N LEU A 41 4.14 1.65 -4.50
CA LEU A 41 4.36 1.96 -5.92
C LEU A 41 4.93 0.77 -6.71
N LEU A 42 5.73 -0.08 -6.06
CA LEU A 42 6.29 -1.29 -6.68
C LEU A 42 5.33 -2.49 -6.58
N LEU A 43 4.64 -2.65 -5.45
CA LEU A 43 3.73 -3.75 -5.19
C LEU A 43 2.46 -3.65 -6.04
N THR A 44 1.92 -2.44 -6.25
CA THR A 44 0.68 -2.24 -7.04
C THR A 44 0.78 -2.82 -8.46
N PRO A 45 1.81 -2.49 -9.30
CA PRO A 45 1.92 -3.07 -10.63
C PRO A 45 2.23 -4.57 -10.60
N VAL A 46 3.05 -5.04 -9.65
CA VAL A 46 3.35 -6.48 -9.50
C VAL A 46 2.08 -7.26 -9.16
N PHE A 47 1.31 -6.77 -8.21
CA PHE A 47 0.05 -7.38 -7.79
C PHE A 47 -0.96 -7.40 -8.94
N TYR A 48 -1.06 -6.29 -9.70
CA TYR A 48 -1.89 -6.23 -10.91
C TYR A 48 -1.51 -7.31 -11.91
N VAL A 49 -0.22 -7.47 -12.23
CA VAL A 49 0.24 -8.49 -13.19
C VAL A 49 -0.01 -9.91 -12.68
N VAL A 50 0.20 -10.17 -11.39
CA VAL A 50 -0.06 -11.48 -10.78
C VAL A 50 -1.54 -11.86 -10.87
N VAL A 51 -2.44 -10.95 -10.47
CA VAL A 51 -3.89 -11.16 -10.55
C VAL A 51 -4.32 -11.33 -12.00
N ARG A 52 -3.84 -10.46 -12.91
CA ARG A 52 -4.13 -10.55 -14.35
C ARG A 52 -3.67 -11.88 -14.94
N ARG A 53 -2.48 -12.36 -14.58
CA ARG A 53 -1.95 -13.65 -15.05
C ARG A 53 -2.78 -14.82 -14.53
N MET A 54 -3.26 -14.76 -13.29
CA MET A 54 -4.16 -15.78 -12.74
C MET A 54 -5.54 -15.74 -13.41
N ALA A 55 -6.07 -14.56 -13.70
CA ALA A 55 -7.35 -14.39 -14.39
C ALA A 55 -7.29 -14.94 -15.83
N LEU A 56 -6.28 -14.55 -16.61
CA LEU A 56 -6.08 -15.04 -17.98
C LEU A 56 -5.90 -16.57 -18.02
N LYS A 57 -5.21 -17.15 -17.03
CA LYS A 57 -5.06 -18.61 -16.92
C LYS A 57 -6.41 -19.32 -16.70
N ARG A 58 -7.39 -18.67 -16.07
CA ARG A 58 -8.73 -19.24 -15.86
C ARG A 58 -9.57 -19.16 -17.12
N GLU A 59 -9.46 -18.08 -17.90
CA GLU A 59 -10.19 -17.89 -19.16
C GLU A 59 -9.80 -18.93 -20.22
N ASN A 60 -8.50 -19.20 -20.40
CA ASN A 60 -8.02 -20.23 -21.33
C ASN A 60 -8.54 -21.66 -21.02
N ARG A 61 -9.04 -21.91 -19.80
CA ARG A 61 -9.63 -23.21 -19.43
C ARG A 61 -11.10 -23.33 -19.84
N VAL A 62 -11.79 -22.22 -20.07
CA VAL A 62 -13.22 -22.18 -20.42
C VAL A 62 -13.40 -22.40 -21.92
N ASP A 63 -12.58 -21.78 -22.78
CA ASP A 63 -12.65 -21.96 -24.24
C ASP A 63 -12.35 -23.39 -24.71
N SER A 64 -11.65 -24.18 -23.89
CA SER A 64 -11.30 -25.56 -24.23
C SER A 64 -12.51 -26.52 -24.17
N HIS A 65 -13.61 -26.12 -23.54
CA HIS A 65 -14.82 -26.94 -23.39
C HIS A 65 -15.93 -26.59 -24.40
N ASP A 66 -15.92 -25.38 -24.97
CA ASP A 66 -16.94 -24.97 -25.95
C ASP A 66 -16.56 -25.31 -27.39
N GLN A 67 -15.28 -25.58 -27.69
CA GLN A 67 -14.86 -26.01 -29.03
C GLN A 67 -15.07 -27.53 -29.28
N GLN A 68 -15.56 -28.28 -28.29
CA GLN A 68 -15.84 -29.72 -28.40
C GLN A 68 -17.34 -30.08 -28.35
N ALA A 69 -18.24 -29.08 -28.39
CA ALA A 69 -19.69 -29.26 -28.37
C ALA A 69 -20.34 -28.98 -29.74
#